data_AF-A0AAV8X166-F1
#
_entry.id   AF-A0AAV8X166-F1
#
_cell.length_a   1.000
_cell.length_b   1.000
_cell.length_c   1.000
_cell.angle_alpha   90.00
_cell.angle_beta   90.00
_cell.angle_gamma   90.00
#
_symmetry.space_group_name_H-M   'P 1'
#
loop_
_entity.id
_entity.type
_entity.pdbx_description
1 polymer ?
#
loop_
_entity_poly.entity_id
_entity_poly.type
_entity_poly.pdbx_seq_one_letter_code
_entity_poly.pdbx_strand_id
1 'polypeptide(L)'
;MDILNVTQQPLIYNSIIDFEYHNYQPFVTAKFDYNDEIRIPIQELDAYTLPSESLLYLEGNLTKDDGTPATKLKLINNAFSFLFREIRYEIKAI
;
A
#
# COMPACT_ATOMS: atom_id res chain seq x y z
N MET A 1 2.64 26.80 36.17
CA MET A 1 2.08 25.57 36.77
C MET A 1 0.94 25.18 35.84
N ASP A 2 1.15 24.21 34.97
CA ASP A 2 0.15 23.86 33.96
C ASP A 2 -0.91 22.97 34.59
N ILE A 3 -2.15 23.46 34.63
CA ILE A 3 -3.29 22.74 35.19
C ILE A 3 -3.85 21.83 34.10
N LEU A 4 -3.87 20.51 34.34
CA LEU A 4 -4.44 19.53 33.41
C LEU A 4 -5.94 19.78 33.24
N ASN A 5 -6.38 20.12 32.03
CA ASN A 5 -7.79 20.25 31.69
C ASN A 5 -8.34 18.93 31.14
N VAL A 6 -9.00 18.16 32.01
CA VAL A 6 -9.60 16.85 31.66
C VAL A 6 -10.82 16.94 30.72
N THR A 7 -11.34 18.14 30.49
CA THR A 7 -12.45 18.40 29.55
C THR A 7 -11.98 18.94 28.19
N GLN A 8 -10.67 19.15 28.03
CA GLN A 8 -10.10 19.62 26.79
C GLN A 8 -10.36 18.60 25.68
N GLN A 9 -10.88 19.06 24.55
CA GLN A 9 -11.03 18.22 23.37
C GLN A 9 -9.65 17.74 22.90
N PRO A 10 -9.52 16.47 22.48
CA PRO A 10 -8.24 15.94 22.02
C PRO A 10 -7.78 16.72 20.80
N LEU A 11 -6.52 17.16 20.84
CA LEU A 11 -5.85 17.79 19.70
C LEU A 11 -5.36 16.66 18.80
N ILE A 12 -6.10 16.40 17.72
CA ILE A 12 -5.73 15.38 16.74
C ILE A 12 -4.93 16.08 15.63
N TYR A 13 -3.62 15.86 15.62
CA TYR A 13 -2.74 16.33 14.55
C TYR A 13 -2.82 15.35 13.37
N ASN A 14 -3.48 15.75 12.29
CA ASN A 14 -3.54 14.99 11.02
C ASN A 14 -2.45 15.43 10.02
N SER A 15 -1.36 16.02 10.50
CA SER A 15 -0.22 16.34 9.65
C SER A 15 0.55 15.06 9.37
N ILE A 16 0.67 14.68 8.10
CA ILE A 16 1.61 13.63 7.69
C ILE A 16 3.02 14.11 8.07
N ILE A 17 3.67 13.38 8.98
CA ILE A 17 5.00 13.72 9.48
C ILE A 17 6.11 13.10 8.62
N ASP A 18 5.82 11.98 7.94
CA ASP A 18 6.78 11.26 7.11
C ASP A 18 6.08 10.30 6.13
N PHE A 19 6.77 9.91 5.06
CA PHE A 19 6.36 8.89 4.10
C PHE A 19 7.50 7.92 3.83
N GLU A 20 7.24 6.63 4.01
CA GLU A 20 8.22 5.57 3.75
C GLU A 20 7.83 4.72 2.54
N TYR A 21 8.82 4.37 1.73
CA TYR A 21 8.66 3.48 0.57
C TYR A 21 9.14 2.08 0.92
N HIS A 22 8.23 1.11 0.82
CA HIS A 22 8.56 -0.30 0.99
C HIS A 22 8.29 -1.08 -0.29
N ASN A 23 9.22 -1.96 -0.65
CA ASN A 23 9.09 -2.82 -1.82
C ASN A 23 8.75 -4.24 -1.37
N TYR A 24 7.64 -4.78 -1.88
CA TYR A 24 7.20 -6.14 -1.62
C TYR A 24 7.01 -6.90 -2.93
N GLN A 25 7.41 -8.17 -2.93
CA GLN A 25 7.21 -9.07 -4.07
C GLN A 25 5.99 -9.97 -3.82
N PRO A 26 5.30 -10.42 -4.89
CA PRO A 26 4.32 -11.49 -4.80
C PRO A 26 4.84 -12.72 -4.05
N PHE A 27 3.95 -13.39 -3.34
CA PHE A 27 4.26 -14.62 -2.62
C PHE A 27 4.73 -15.74 -3.56
N VAL A 28 4.17 -15.81 -4.77
CA VAL A 28 4.61 -16.72 -5.83
C VAL A 28 5.51 -15.94 -6.79
N THR A 29 6.82 -16.10 -6.64
CA THR A 29 7.82 -15.32 -7.39
C THR A 29 8.04 -15.78 -8.83
N ALA A 30 7.45 -16.92 -9.23
CA ALA A 30 7.75 -17.56 -10.51
C ALA A 30 7.13 -16.85 -11.72
N LYS A 31 5.96 -16.19 -11.55
CA LYS A 31 5.30 -15.39 -12.59
C LYS A 31 4.31 -14.40 -11.96
N PHE A 32 4.22 -13.21 -12.56
CA PHE A 32 3.09 -12.30 -12.36
C PHE A 32 1.90 -12.78 -13.19
N ASP A 33 1.13 -13.74 -12.68
CA ASP A 33 0.17 -14.51 -13.49
C ASP A 33 -1.30 -14.16 -13.22
N TYR A 34 -1.59 -12.90 -12.89
CA TYR A 34 -2.91 -12.38 -12.52
C TYR A 34 -3.49 -13.12 -11.32
N ASN A 35 -3.72 -12.44 -10.18
CA ASN A 35 -4.16 -13.03 -8.88
C ASN A 35 -3.03 -13.31 -7.87
N ASP A 36 -1.93 -12.57 -7.94
CA ASP A 36 -0.88 -12.65 -6.94
C ASP A 36 -1.34 -12.15 -5.57
N GLU A 37 -0.79 -12.77 -4.51
CA GLU A 37 -0.90 -12.27 -3.14
C GLU A 37 0.37 -11.51 -2.76
N ILE A 38 0.21 -10.33 -2.18
CA ILE A 38 1.29 -9.61 -1.49
C ILE A 38 0.97 -9.57 0.00
N ARG A 39 1.96 -9.94 0.82
CA ARG A 39 1.86 -9.95 2.29
C ARG A 39 2.82 -8.90 2.85
N ILE A 40 2.27 -7.93 3.55
CA ILE A 40 3.01 -6.83 4.17
C ILE A 40 3.11 -7.11 5.66
N PRO A 41 4.24 -7.61 6.17
CA PRO A 41 4.38 -7.91 7.59
C PRO A 41 4.55 -6.62 8.39
N ILE A 42 3.74 -6.43 9.44
CA ILE A 42 3.96 -5.37 10.42
C ILE A 42 4.85 -5.95 11.52
N GLN A 43 6.13 -5.57 11.50
CA GLN A 43 7.17 -6.15 12.38
C GLN A 43 7.64 -5.21 13.49
N GLU A 44 7.57 -3.89 13.28
CA GLU A 44 8.02 -2.91 14.28
C GLU A 44 6.93 -2.64 15.32
N LEU A 45 7.22 -3.01 16.57
CA LEU A 45 6.36 -2.71 17.72
C LEU A 45 6.42 -1.23 18.13
N ASP A 46 7.51 -0.55 17.75
CA ASP A 46 7.76 0.84 18.12
C ASP A 46 7.20 1.85 17.09
N ALA A 47 6.86 1.38 15.88
CA ALA A 47 6.29 2.20 14.82
C ALA A 47 4.79 1.94 14.66
N TYR A 48 3.98 2.97 14.91
CA TYR A 48 2.55 2.93 14.59
C TYR A 48 2.37 3.22 13.11
N THR A 49 2.22 2.16 12.31
CA THR A 49 1.78 2.31 10.91
C THR A 49 0.28 2.58 10.87
N LEU A 50 -0.16 3.40 9.90
CA LEU A 50 -1.58 3.66 9.63
C LEU A 50 -1.98 2.99 8.30
N PRO A 51 -2.28 1.67 8.28
CA PRO A 51 -2.63 0.93 7.08
C PRO A 51 -3.76 1.56 6.25
N SER A 52 -4.72 2.23 6.90
CA SER A 52 -5.86 2.87 6.22
C SER A 52 -5.48 4.03 5.31
N GLU A 53 -4.30 4.63 5.49
CA GLU A 53 -3.78 5.72 4.65
C GLU A 53 -2.63 5.27 3.74
N SER A 54 -2.46 3.96 3.56
CA SER A 54 -1.42 3.42 2.70
C SER A 54 -1.76 3.54 1.22
N LEU A 55 -0.72 3.73 0.40
CA LEU A 55 -0.80 3.93 -1.05
C LEU A 55 0.00 2.85 -1.77
N LEU A 56 -0.46 2.44 -2.95
CA LEU A 56 0.30 1.55 -3.83
C LEU A 56 1.06 2.38 -4.86
N TYR A 57 2.39 2.22 -4.91
CA TYR A 57 3.21 2.72 -6.00
C TYR A 57 3.40 1.61 -7.05
N LEU A 58 2.98 1.88 -8.29
CA LEU A 58 3.04 0.92 -9.40
C LEU A 58 3.87 1.51 -10.54
N GLU A 59 4.85 0.75 -11.01
CA GLU A 59 5.71 1.11 -12.12
C GLU A 59 5.83 -0.04 -13.12
N GLY A 60 5.82 0.26 -14.42
CA GLY A 60 5.92 -0.76 -15.45
C GLY A 60 5.84 -0.19 -16.87
N ASN A 61 6.11 -1.05 -17.85
CA ASN A 61 5.98 -0.73 -19.26
C ASN A 61 4.57 -1.07 -19.75
N LEU A 62 3.99 -0.19 -20.56
CA LEU A 62 2.69 -0.44 -21.17
C LEU A 62 2.85 -0.93 -22.61
N THR A 63 2.58 -2.21 -22.82
CA THR A 63 2.66 -2.88 -24.13
C THR A 63 1.30 -3.42 -24.55
N LYS A 64 1.09 -3.57 -25.85
CA LYS A 64 -0.02 -4.35 -26.41
C LYS A 64 0.30 -5.84 -26.38
N ASP A 65 -0.66 -6.68 -26.75
CA ASP A 65 -0.49 -8.14 -26.86
C ASP A 65 0.63 -8.56 -27.83
N ASP A 66 0.94 -7.71 -28.82
CA ASP A 66 2.02 -7.91 -29.79
C ASP A 66 3.41 -7.41 -29.29
N GLY A 67 3.49 -6.92 -28.04
CA GLY A 67 4.71 -6.40 -27.44
C GLY A 67 5.09 -4.97 -27.85
N THR A 68 4.31 -4.31 -28.72
CA THR A 68 4.59 -2.92 -29.12
C THR A 68 4.13 -1.91 -28.07
N PRO A 69 4.79 -0.74 -27.96
CA PRO A 69 4.37 0.30 -27.01
C PRO A 69 2.94 0.78 -27.28
N ALA A 70 2.13 0.89 -26.22
CA ALA A 70 0.81 1.47 -26.32
C ALA A 70 0.89 3.01 -26.38
N THR A 71 0.40 3.62 -27.46
CA THR A 71 0.48 5.08 -27.70
C THR A 71 -0.69 5.86 -27.10
N LYS A 72 -1.85 5.20 -26.94
CA LYS A 72 -3.03 5.73 -26.26
C LYS A 72 -3.73 4.58 -25.54
N LEU A 73 -3.95 4.73 -24.25
CA LEU A 73 -4.71 3.78 -23.45
C LEU A 73 -5.58 4.55 -22.46
N LYS A 74 -6.79 4.04 -22.24
CA LYS A 74 -7.65 4.48 -21.15
C LYS A 74 -7.70 3.35 -20.13
N LEU A 75 -7.11 3.58 -18.96
CA LEU A 75 -7.33 2.70 -17.81
C LEU A 75 -8.78 2.90 -17.37
N ILE A 76 -9.56 1.84 -17.37
CA ILE A 76 -10.96 1.83 -16.95
C ILE A 76 -11.15 0.81 -15.84
N ASN A 77 -12.20 0.99 -15.04
CA ASN A 77 -12.67 -0.01 -14.07
C ASN A 77 -11.57 -0.52 -13.12
N ASN A 78 -10.86 0.37 -12.42
CA ASN A 78 -9.80 -0.02 -11.48
C ASN A 78 -8.79 -1.01 -12.10
N ALA A 79 -8.24 -0.67 -13.27
CA ALA A 79 -7.38 -1.55 -14.08
C ALA A 79 -6.30 -2.30 -13.29
N PHE A 80 -5.70 -1.65 -12.28
CA PHE A 80 -4.67 -2.24 -11.44
C PHE A 80 -5.18 -3.22 -10.37
N SER A 81 -6.46 -3.16 -10.00
CA SER A 81 -7.06 -4.11 -9.05
C SER A 81 -7.07 -5.54 -9.59
N PHE A 82 -6.97 -5.73 -10.90
CA PHE A 82 -6.89 -7.06 -11.52
C PHE A 82 -5.47 -7.64 -11.53
N LEU A 83 -4.45 -6.86 -11.16
CA LEU A 83 -3.08 -7.37 -11.05
C LEU A 83 -2.92 -8.31 -9.85
N PHE A 84 -3.71 -8.09 -8.79
CA PHE A 84 -3.57 -8.77 -7.51
C PHE A 84 -4.87 -9.49 -7.14
N ARG A 85 -4.75 -10.63 -6.47
CA ARG A 85 -5.89 -11.22 -5.79
C ARG A 85 -6.11 -10.58 -4.44
N GLU A 86 -5.01 -10.33 -3.74
CA GLU A 86 -5.04 -9.77 -2.40
C GLU A 86 -3.73 -9.07 -2.07
N ILE A 87 -3.83 -7.92 -1.41
CA ILE A 87 -2.72 -7.30 -0.71
C ILE A 87 -3.19 -7.13 0.73
N ARG A 88 -2.47 -7.72 1.68
CA ARG A 88 -2.88 -7.70 3.09
C ARG A 88 -1.72 -7.40 4.03
N TYR A 89 -2.06 -6.73 5.12
CA TYR A 89 -1.17 -6.59 6.27
C TYR A 89 -1.22 -7.85 7.12
N GLU A 90 -0.06 -8.40 7.46
CA GLU A 90 0.07 -9.52 8.38
C GLU A 90 0.65 -9.01 9.69
N ILE A 91 -0.23 -8.89 10.70
CA ILE A 91 0.16 -8.57 12.06
C ILE A 91 0.62 -9.87 12.71
N LYS A 92 1.92 -9.96 13.00
CA LYS A 92 2.43 -11.04 13.85
C LYS A 92 2.18 -10.64 15.29
N ALA A 93 1.14 -11.22 15.89
CA ALA A 93 1.05 -11.26 17.35
C ALA A 93 2.23 -12.10 17.85
N ILE A 94 3.08 -11.51 18.69
CA ILE A 94 4.05 -12.25 19.50
C ILE A 94 3.30 -13.15 20.48
#